data_AF-A0A014KZD0-F1
#
_entry.id   AF-A0A014KZD0-F1
#
_cell.length_a   1.000
_cell.length_b   1.000
_cell.length_c   1.000
_cell.angle_alpha   90.00
_cell.angle_beta   90.00
_cell.angle_gamma   90.00
#
_symmetry.space_group_name_H-M   'P 1'
#
loop_
_entity.id
_entity.type
_entity.pdbx_description
1 polymer ?
#
loop_
_entity_poly.entity_id
_entity_poly.type
_entity_poly.pdbx_seq_one_letter_code
_entity_poly.pdbx_strand_id
1 'polypeptide(L)'
;MLTDPRFSSDRRNPDFPRFTRERPGRQPLLQTMIQLDPPEHGPARKAVVGEFTVRRMAGLRPRIQEIVDEQIDAMLAGPRPADLVQALSLPVPSLSRRRRTQAGAAENGQAHPARSAPPR
;
A
#
# COMPACT_ATOMS: atom_id res chain seq x y z
N MET A 1 -20.53 -5.74 11.66
CA MET A 1 -20.23 -6.88 10.75
C MET A 1 -19.06 -7.75 11.23
N LEU A 2 -18.51 -7.56 12.45
CA LEU A 2 -17.36 -8.33 12.99
C LEU A 2 -17.43 -8.51 14.53
N THR A 3 -18.63 -8.68 15.10
CA THR A 3 -18.81 -8.89 16.55
C THR A 3 -19.44 -10.24 16.90
N ASP A 4 -19.84 -11.00 15.88
CA ASP A 4 -20.37 -12.35 16.06
C ASP A 4 -19.19 -13.33 16.17
N PRO A 5 -19.07 -14.10 17.28
CA PRO A 5 -17.95 -15.02 17.52
C PRO A 5 -17.76 -16.10 16.44
N ARG A 6 -18.78 -16.35 15.61
CA ARG A 6 -18.73 -17.35 14.54
C ARG A 6 -17.95 -16.87 13.32
N PHE A 7 -17.68 -15.57 13.21
CA PHE A 7 -16.91 -15.00 12.12
C PHE A 7 -15.48 -14.71 12.59
N SER A 8 -14.53 -15.41 11.96
CA SER A 8 -13.10 -15.30 12.24
C SER A 8 -12.36 -14.70 11.06
N SER A 9 -11.43 -13.78 11.35
CA SER A 9 -10.48 -13.20 10.39
C SER A 9 -9.17 -14.00 10.34
N ASP A 10 -8.99 -14.97 11.24
CA ASP A 10 -7.83 -15.87 11.24
C ASP A 10 -7.94 -16.88 10.09
N ARG A 11 -7.07 -16.72 9.09
CA ARG A 11 -7.00 -17.61 7.93
C ARG A 11 -6.55 -19.04 8.26
N ARG A 12 -5.99 -19.25 9.45
CA ARG A 12 -5.61 -20.58 9.96
C ARG A 12 -6.80 -21.33 10.54
N ASN A 13 -7.91 -20.65 10.82
CA ASN A 13 -9.13 -21.29 11.28
C ASN A 13 -9.62 -22.31 10.22
N PRO A 14 -9.88 -23.57 10.61
CA PRO A 14 -10.43 -24.59 9.70
C PRO A 14 -11.72 -24.16 9.00
N ASP A 15 -12.56 -23.39 9.69
CA ASP A 15 -13.86 -22.91 9.19
C ASP A 15 -13.74 -21.60 8.39
N PHE A 16 -12.52 -21.08 8.20
CA PHE A 16 -12.32 -19.86 7.42
C PHE A 16 -12.74 -20.11 5.95
N PRO A 17 -13.57 -19.24 5.35
CA PRO A 17 -14.04 -19.43 3.98
C PRO A 17 -12.87 -19.26 2.98
N ARG A 18 -12.31 -20.39 2.54
CA ARG A 18 -11.23 -20.43 1.56
C ARG A 18 -11.79 -20.45 0.15
N PHE A 19 -11.70 -19.31 -0.53
CA PHE A 19 -12.13 -19.19 -1.94
C PHE A 19 -11.12 -19.76 -2.95
N THR A 20 -9.95 -20.21 -2.51
CA THR A 20 -8.89 -20.75 -3.36
C THR A 20 -8.24 -21.99 -2.72
N ARG A 21 -7.88 -22.99 -3.53
CA ARG A 21 -7.06 -24.13 -3.06
C ARG A 21 -5.71 -23.61 -2.57
N GLU A 22 -5.26 -24.13 -1.43
CA GLU A 22 -3.98 -23.73 -0.84
C GLU A 22 -2.82 -23.95 -1.83
N ARG A 23 -2.04 -22.88 -1.99
CA ARG A 23 -0.67 -22.84 -2.51
C ARG A 23 0.29 -23.75 -1.72
N PRO A 24 0.68 -25.00 -2.08
CA PRO A 24 1.73 -25.66 -1.31
C PRO A 24 3.02 -24.82 -1.37
N GLY A 25 3.64 -24.57 -0.22
CA GLY A 25 4.85 -23.74 -0.11
C GLY A 25 4.62 -22.24 0.14
N ARG A 26 3.38 -21.76 0.24
CA ARG A 26 3.13 -20.38 0.71
C ARG A 26 3.33 -20.34 2.22
N GLN A 27 4.53 -19.94 2.67
CA GLN A 27 4.74 -19.64 4.08
C GLN A 27 3.67 -18.63 4.52
N PRO A 28 3.00 -18.84 5.67
CA PRO A 28 2.04 -17.87 6.15
C PRO A 28 2.78 -16.53 6.27
N LEU A 29 2.34 -15.55 5.48
CA LEU A 29 2.74 -14.16 5.67
C LEU A 29 2.59 -13.87 7.17
N LEU A 30 3.59 -13.21 7.77
CA LEU A 30 3.55 -12.78 9.17
C LEU A 30 2.14 -12.32 9.53
N GLN A 31 1.56 -12.90 10.58
CA GLN A 31 0.18 -12.63 10.94
C GLN A 31 0.04 -11.13 11.21
N THR A 32 -0.67 -10.45 10.31
CA THR A 32 -0.90 -9.01 10.43
C THR A 32 -2.08 -8.76 11.36
N MET A 33 -2.19 -7.55 11.90
CA MET A 33 -3.33 -7.13 12.73
C MET A 33 -4.69 -7.46 12.09
N ILE A 34 -4.80 -7.38 10.76
CA ILE A 34 -6.05 -7.63 10.01
C ILE A 34 -6.50 -9.10 10.11
N GLN A 35 -5.60 -10.00 10.49
CA GLN A 35 -5.85 -11.45 10.61
C GLN A 35 -5.96 -11.91 12.07
N LEU A 36 -6.09 -10.97 13.01
CA LEU A 36 -6.30 -11.24 14.42
C LEU A 36 -7.79 -11.10 14.74
N ASP A 37 -8.30 -12.00 15.55
CA ASP A 37 -9.61 -11.90 16.18
C ASP A 37 -9.49 -11.28 17.59
N PRO A 38 -10.59 -10.94 18.26
CA PRO A 38 -10.57 -10.66 19.70
C PRO A 38 -10.08 -11.89 20.49
N PRO A 39 -9.32 -11.71 21.59
CA PRO A 39 -8.95 -10.43 22.22
C PRO A 39 -7.71 -9.73 21.64
N GLU A 40 -6.90 -10.41 20.82
CA GLU A 40 -5.58 -9.93 20.37
C GLU A 40 -5.66 -8.74 19.41
N HIS A 41 -6.74 -8.66 18.61
CA HIS A 41 -6.98 -7.56 17.68
C HIS A 41 -7.04 -6.18 18.36
N GLY A 42 -7.65 -6.11 19.56
CA GLY A 42 -7.88 -4.84 20.27
C GLY A 42 -6.58 -4.10 20.62
N PRO A 43 -5.64 -4.75 21.34
CA PRO A 43 -4.32 -4.20 21.63
C PRO A 43 -3.52 -3.83 20.37
N ALA A 44 -3.50 -4.70 19.34
CA ALA A 44 -2.81 -4.45 18.10
C ALA A 44 -3.36 -3.22 17.35
N ARG A 45 -4.70 -3.07 17.29
CA ARG A 45 -5.36 -1.89 16.73
C ARG A 45 -5.05 -0.62 17.50
N LYS A 46 -5.03 -0.68 18.84
CA LYS A 46 -4.75 0.48 19.69
C LYS A 46 -3.35 1.04 19.43
N ALA A 47 -2.37 0.19 19.12
CA ALA A 47 -1.01 0.62 18.81
C ALA A 47 -0.90 1.47 17.53
N VAL A 48 -1.76 1.26 16.53
CA VAL A 48 -1.67 1.93 15.21
C VAL A 48 -2.73 2.99 14.96
N VAL A 49 -3.90 2.91 15.61
CA VAL A 49 -5.05 3.78 15.30
C VAL A 49 -4.78 5.26 15.58
N GLY A 50 -3.86 5.58 16.50
CA GLY A 50 -3.45 6.95 16.82
C GLY A 50 -2.85 7.71 15.63
N GLU A 51 -2.25 7.00 14.68
CA GLU A 51 -1.68 7.60 13.46
C GLU A 51 -2.75 7.96 12.43
N PHE A 52 -3.91 7.30 12.47
CA PHE A 52 -5.02 7.49 11.53
C PHE A 52 -6.15 8.35 12.09
N THR A 53 -5.85 9.25 13.01
CA THR A 53 -6.84 10.17 13.58
C THR A 53 -7.26 11.23 12.56
N VAL A 54 -8.52 11.70 12.66
CA VAL A 54 -9.07 12.75 11.79
C VAL A 54 -8.17 13.98 11.76
N ARG A 55 -7.64 14.40 12.92
CA ARG A 55 -6.73 15.54 13.02
C ARG A 55 -5.42 15.33 12.23
N ARG A 56 -4.82 14.13 12.30
CA ARG A 56 -3.60 13.82 11.53
C ARG A 56 -3.88 13.73 10.04
N MET A 57 -4.99 13.11 9.66
CA MET A 57 -5.42 13.03 8.26
C MET A 57 -5.72 14.41 7.67
N ALA A 58 -6.33 15.32 8.43
CA ALA A 58 -6.55 16.70 8.00
C ALA A 58 -5.23 17.43 7.72
N GLY A 59 -4.16 17.13 8.45
CA GLY A 59 -2.81 17.66 8.21
C GLY A 59 -2.18 17.19 6.89
N LEU A 60 -2.65 16.07 6.31
CA LEU A 60 -2.17 15.59 5.01
C LEU A 60 -2.84 16.31 3.83
N ARG A 61 -3.95 17.01 4.06
CA ARG A 61 -4.75 17.66 3.01
C ARG A 61 -3.93 18.62 2.12
N PRO A 62 -3.08 19.52 2.65
CA PRO A 62 -2.29 20.42 1.81
C PRO A 62 -1.35 19.65 0.88
N ARG A 63 -0.71 18.58 1.37
CA ARG A 63 0.21 17.78 0.56
C ARG A 63 -0.51 16.99 -0.53
N ILE A 64 -1.69 16.45 -0.24
CA ILE A 64 -2.49 15.75 -1.24
C ILE A 64 -2.93 16.74 -2.33
N GLN A 65 -3.31 17.96 -1.94
CA GLN A 65 -3.67 19.02 -2.89
C GLN A 65 -2.50 19.33 -3.83
N GLU A 66 -1.30 19.59 -3.30
CA GLU A 66 -0.09 19.83 -4.10
C GLU A 66 0.16 18.72 -5.12
N ILE A 67 0.09 17.45 -4.68
CA ILE A 67 0.32 16.29 -5.57
C ILE A 67 -0.75 16.23 -6.67
N VAL A 68 -2.01 16.47 -6.33
CA VAL A 68 -3.10 16.43 -7.32
C VAL A 68 -2.93 17.57 -8.33
N ASP A 69 -2.58 18.77 -7.87
CA ASP A 69 -2.35 19.94 -8.73
C ASP A 69 -1.19 19.67 -9.70
N GLU A 70 -0.06 19.15 -9.20
CA GLU A 70 1.10 18.76 -10.03
C GLU A 70 0.72 17.73 -11.11
N GLN A 71 -0.10 16.73 -10.77
CA GLN A 71 -0.55 15.71 -11.72
C GLN A 71 -1.54 16.27 -12.75
N ILE A 72 -2.42 17.20 -12.36
CA ILE A 72 -3.34 17.88 -13.27
C ILE A 72 -2.56 18.76 -14.25
N ASP A 73 -1.59 19.53 -13.77
CA ASP A 73 -0.75 20.37 -14.63
C ASP A 73 0.03 19.54 -15.65
N ALA A 74 0.63 18.43 -15.22
CA ALA A 74 1.33 17.49 -16.11
C ALA A 74 0.39 16.88 -17.16
N MET A 75 -0.85 16.58 -16.78
CA MET A 75 -1.87 16.06 -17.69
C MET A 75 -2.29 17.12 -18.72
N LEU A 76 -2.47 18.37 -18.31
CA LEU A 76 -2.88 19.47 -19.19
C LEU A 76 -1.78 19.86 -20.19
N ALA A 77 -0.51 19.73 -19.81
CA ALA A 77 0.65 19.93 -20.67
C ALA A 77 0.90 18.77 -21.64
N GLY A 78 0.26 17.61 -21.41
CA GLY A 78 0.45 16.39 -22.16
C GLY A 78 -0.40 16.25 -23.44
N PRO A 79 -0.26 15.11 -24.13
CA PRO A 79 -1.05 14.80 -25.31
C PRO A 79 -2.55 14.64 -24.97
N ARG A 80 -3.41 15.05 -25.90
CA ARG A 80 -4.86 14.89 -25.81
C ARG A 80 -5.32 13.85 -26.85
N PRO A 81 -6.20 12.89 -26.47
CA PRO A 81 -6.83 12.72 -25.16
C PRO A 81 -5.86 12.14 -24.10
N ALA A 82 -6.04 12.55 -22.85
CA ALA A 82 -5.25 12.04 -21.72
C ALA A 82 -5.91 10.80 -21.06
N ASP A 83 -5.09 9.84 -20.62
CA ASP A 83 -5.55 8.69 -19.82
C ASP A 83 -5.54 9.04 -18.33
N LEU A 84 -6.73 9.18 -17.74
CA LEU A 84 -6.91 9.52 -16.32
C LEU A 84 -6.40 8.46 -15.35
N VAL A 85 -6.35 7.19 -15.76
CA VAL A 85 -5.84 6.11 -14.91
C VAL A 85 -4.33 6.28 -14.74
N GLN A 86 -3.63 6.44 -15.86
CA GLN A 86 -2.18 6.61 -15.87
C GLN A 86 -1.74 7.97 -15.32
N ALA A 87 -2.44 9.04 -15.69
CA ALA A 87 -2.03 10.42 -15.36
C ALA A 87 -2.36 10.82 -13.91
N LEU A 88 -3.43 10.28 -13.31
CA LEU A 88 -3.93 10.75 -12.00
C LEU A 88 -4.11 9.62 -10.98
N SER A 89 -4.85 8.57 -11.33
CA SER A 89 -5.33 7.58 -10.35
C SER A 89 -4.21 6.72 -9.76
N LEU A 90 -3.22 6.34 -10.57
CA LEU A 90 -2.04 5.59 -10.13
C LEU A 90 -1.00 6.44 -9.35
N PRO A 91 -0.62 7.64 -9.80
CA PRO A 91 0.42 8.42 -9.14
C PRO A 91 -0.02 9.03 -7.81
N VAL A 92 -1.26 9.52 -7.67
CA VAL A 92 -1.70 10.25 -6.47
C VAL A 92 -1.55 9.41 -5.17
N PRO A 93 -2.07 8.17 -5.07
CA PRO A 93 -1.88 7.35 -3.88
C PRO A 93 -0.41 7.00 -3.62
N SER A 94 0.36 6.77 -4.68
CA SER A 94 1.79 6.41 -4.59
C SER A 94 2.64 7.55 -4.05
N LEU A 95 2.38 8.77 -4.52
CA LEU A 95 3.09 9.99 -4.13
C LEU A 95 2.66 10.49 -2.74
N SER A 96 1.39 10.31 -2.37
CA SER A 96 0.91 10.70 -1.03
C SER A 96 1.61 9.95 0.12
N ARG A 97 2.08 8.73 -0.14
CA ARG A 97 2.80 7.90 0.85
C ARG A 97 4.27 8.29 1.00
N ARG A 98 4.88 8.98 0.02
CA ARG A 98 6.29 9.38 0.11
C ARG A 98 6.46 10.47 1.17
N ARG A 99 7.00 10.06 2.33
CA ARG A 99 7.65 10.98 3.27
C ARG A 99 8.68 11.76 2.46
N ARG A 100 8.68 13.10 2.55
CA ARG A 100 9.67 13.96 1.89
C ARG A 100 11.06 13.51 2.34
N THR A 101 11.69 12.62 1.57
CA THR A 101 13.14 12.49 1.59
C THR A 101 13.63 13.86 1.16
N GLN A 102 14.32 14.59 2.04
CA GLN A 102 15.10 15.72 1.60
C GLN A 102 15.99 15.20 0.46
N ALA A 103 15.69 15.64 -0.76
CA ALA A 103 16.50 15.36 -1.93
C ALA A 103 17.78 16.18 -1.78
N GLY A 104 18.77 15.60 -1.09
CA GLY A 104 20.16 15.91 -1.31
C GLY A 104 20.57 15.21 -2.60
N ALA A 105 20.83 15.99 -3.63
CA ALA A 105 21.39 15.57 -4.90
C ALA A 105 22.72 14.83 -4.68
N ALA A 106 22.90 13.72 -5.38
CA ALA A 106 24.05 13.44 -6.28
C ALA A 106 24.22 11.93 -6.54
N GLU A 107 24.82 11.67 -7.70
CA GLU A 107 25.44 10.42 -8.18
C GLU A 107 24.59 9.44 -9.00
N ASN A 108 24.36 9.86 -10.25
CA ASN A 108 24.91 9.23 -11.46
C ASN A 108 25.44 7.79 -11.35
N GLY A 109 24.83 6.93 -12.18
CA GLY A 109 25.57 6.13 -13.14
C GLY A 109 26.28 4.88 -12.62
N GLN A 110 25.58 3.74 -12.67
CA GLN A 110 26.21 2.51 -13.15
C GLN A 110 25.16 1.52 -13.67
N ALA A 111 25.30 1.22 -14.97
CA ALA A 111 24.60 0.19 -15.69
C ALA A 111 24.86 -1.20 -15.07
N HIS A 112 23.82 -2.01 -14.99
CA HIS A 112 23.88 -3.40 -14.57
C HIS A 112 24.18 -4.27 -15.80
N PRO A 113 25.35 -4.93 -15.93
CA PRO A 113 25.55 -5.85 -17.03
C PRO A 113 24.81 -7.16 -16.78
N ALA A 114 24.09 -7.60 -17.83
CA ALA A 114 23.42 -8.89 -17.91
C ALA A 114 24.38 -10.03 -17.57
N ARG A 115 24.04 -10.82 -16.54
CA ARG A 115 24.72 -12.08 -16.25
C ARG A 115 23.97 -13.22 -16.95
N SER A 116 24.65 -13.75 -17.95
CA SER A 116 24.37 -14.91 -18.76
C SER A 116 24.03 -16.16 -17.94
N ALA A 117 23.02 -16.90 -18.40
CA ALA A 117 22.73 -18.26 -17.96
C ALA A 117 23.75 -19.25 -18.56
N PRO A 118 24.20 -20.28 -17.84
CA PRO A 118 24.95 -21.39 -18.43
C PRO A 118 23.99 -22.45 -19.01
N PRO A 119 24.35 -23.14 -20.10
CA PRO A 119 23.49 -24.14 -20.74
C PRO A 119 23.64 -25.56 -20.16
N ARG A 120 22.47 -26.23 -20.07
CA ARG A 120 22.14 -27.66 -19.95
C ARG A 120 22.63 -28.44 -18.74
#